data_AF-A0A4Y2WVJ0-F1
#
_entry.id   AF-A0A4Y2WVJ0-F1
#
_cell.length_a   1.000
_cell.length_b   1.000
_cell.length_c   1.000
_cell.angle_alpha   90.00
_cell.angle_beta   90.00
_cell.angle_gamma   90.00
#
_symmetry.space_group_name_H-M   'P 1'
#
loop_
_entity.id
_entity.type
_entity.pdbx_description
1 polymer ?
#
loop_
_entity_poly.entity_id
_entity_poly.type
_entity_poly.pdbx_seq_one_letter_code
_entity_poly.pdbx_strand_id
1 'polypeptide(L)'
;MPKRKRGITGDAASRREAIIKRERRVVETEEERCRQLSTMAQCGLDRRAEETEEQRNSRLAVMAQRGQKRRAEETEEQRNRRLAVMAQRGQERRGEGTDKQRNSRLSAMLQHARERRLNVIEGQNHHQIQTFYAARTVLN
;
A
#
# COMPACT_ATOMS: atom_id res chain seq x y z
N MET A 1 5.87 -10.29 -48.02
CA MET A 1 5.46 -11.10 -46.83
C MET A 1 4.34 -10.38 -46.08
N PRO A 2 3.05 -10.71 -46.29
CA PRO A 2 1.95 -10.01 -45.66
C PRO A 2 1.75 -10.48 -44.20
N LYS A 3 1.71 -9.52 -43.26
CA LYS A 3 1.52 -9.80 -41.83
C LYS A 3 0.09 -10.24 -41.55
N ARG A 4 -0.08 -11.45 -40.99
CA ARG A 4 -1.37 -11.99 -40.55
C ARG A 4 -1.95 -11.10 -39.44
N LYS A 5 -3.08 -10.44 -39.72
CA LYS A 5 -3.90 -9.76 -38.71
C LYS A 5 -4.44 -10.81 -37.74
N ARG A 6 -3.98 -10.77 -36.49
CA ARG A 6 -4.52 -11.62 -35.41
C ARG A 6 -5.94 -11.12 -35.14
N GLY A 7 -6.93 -11.87 -35.58
CA GLY A 7 -8.34 -11.48 -35.54
C GLY A 7 -8.84 -11.23 -34.12
N ILE A 8 -9.54 -10.11 -33.96
CA ILE A 8 -10.28 -9.73 -32.75
C ILE A 8 -11.64 -10.46 -32.79
N THR A 9 -11.65 -11.79 -32.82
CA THR A 9 -12.86 -12.57 -32.56
C THR A 9 -12.97 -12.76 -31.06
N GLY A 10 -13.39 -11.70 -30.36
CA GLY A 10 -13.86 -11.84 -28.98
C GLY A 10 -15.09 -12.73 -28.99
N ASP A 11 -15.00 -13.87 -28.32
CA ASP A 11 -16.02 -14.91 -28.27
C ASP A 11 -17.44 -14.32 -28.07
N ALA A 12 -18.33 -14.60 -29.01
CA ALA A 12 -19.70 -14.09 -29.01
C ALA A 12 -20.47 -14.60 -27.78
N ALA A 13 -20.14 -15.78 -27.25
CA ALA A 13 -20.75 -16.32 -26.05
C ALA A 13 -20.32 -15.54 -24.80
N SER A 14 -19.02 -15.27 -24.64
CA SER A 14 -18.47 -14.43 -23.56
C SER A 14 -19.10 -13.02 -23.52
N ARG A 15 -19.36 -12.42 -24.69
CA ARG A 15 -20.05 -11.12 -24.78
C ARG A 15 -21.51 -11.19 -24.32
N ARG A 16 -22.24 -12.23 -24.76
CA ARG A 16 -23.64 -12.47 -24.33
C ARG A 16 -23.72 -12.72 -22.82
N GLU A 17 -22.80 -13.51 -22.27
CA GLU A 17 -22.75 -13.73 -20.83
C GLU A 17 -22.46 -12.46 -20.02
N ALA A 18 -21.55 -11.61 -20.50
CA ALA A 18 -21.23 -10.35 -19.83
C ALA A 18 -22.45 -9.41 -19.78
N ILE A 19 -23.25 -9.39 -20.85
CA ILE A 19 -24.51 -8.64 -20.94
C ILE A 19 -25.52 -9.19 -19.92
N ILE A 20 -25.77 -10.49 -19.92
CA ILE A 20 -26.70 -11.14 -18.97
C ILE A 20 -26.27 -10.89 -17.51
N LYS A 21 -24.98 -11.02 -17.20
CA LYS A 21 -24.43 -10.73 -15.86
C LYS A 21 -24.58 -9.25 -15.48
N ARG A 22 -24.59 -8.32 -16.45
CA ARG A 22 -24.80 -6.89 -16.21
C ARG A 22 -26.28 -6.59 -15.99
N GLU A 23 -27.16 -7.12 -16.82
CA GLU A 23 -28.61 -6.95 -16.71
C GLU A 23 -29.14 -7.48 -15.37
N ARG A 24 -28.68 -8.67 -14.95
CA ARG A 24 -29.01 -9.20 -13.62
C ARG A 24 -28.62 -8.26 -12.48
N ARG A 25 -27.45 -7.61 -12.55
CA ARG A 25 -26.99 -6.65 -11.54
C ARG A 25 -27.71 -5.29 -11.58
N VAL A 26 -28.33 -4.95 -12.71
CA VAL A 26 -29.11 -3.70 -12.85
C VAL A 26 -30.50 -3.84 -12.24
N VAL A 27 -31.08 -5.03 -12.34
CA VAL A 27 -32.43 -5.33 -11.83
C VAL A 27 -32.42 -5.84 -10.39
N GLU A 28 -31.24 -6.18 -9.86
CA GLU A 28 -31.05 -6.70 -8.50
C GLU A 28 -31.57 -5.74 -7.43
N THR A 29 -32.29 -6.27 -6.45
CA THR A 29 -32.73 -5.50 -5.28
C THR A 29 -31.55 -5.24 -4.34
N GLU A 30 -31.64 -4.22 -3.48
CA GLU A 30 -30.55 -3.90 -2.55
C GLU A 30 -30.28 -5.04 -1.56
N GLU A 31 -31.29 -5.82 -1.18
CA GLU A 31 -31.12 -6.99 -0.31
C GLU A 31 -30.38 -8.14 -1.01
N GLU A 32 -30.72 -8.42 -2.27
CA GLU A 32 -30.03 -9.42 -3.08
C GLU A 32 -28.58 -9.01 -3.32
N ARG A 33 -28.35 -7.73 -3.63
CA ARG A 33 -27.02 -7.15 -3.78
C ARG A 33 -26.21 -7.25 -2.49
N CYS A 34 -26.81 -6.92 -1.34
CA CYS A 34 -26.16 -7.06 -0.04
C CYS A 34 -25.78 -8.52 0.24
N ARG A 35 -26.69 -9.47 0.00
CA ARG A 35 -26.42 -10.91 0.15
C ARG A 35 -25.29 -11.36 -0.76
N GLN A 36 -25.32 -10.99 -2.04
CA GLN A 36 -24.25 -11.32 -3.00
C GLN A 36 -22.89 -10.77 -2.57
N LEU A 37 -22.83 -9.49 -2.19
CA LEU A 37 -21.59 -8.85 -1.74
C LEU A 37 -21.08 -9.48 -0.43
N SER A 38 -21.98 -9.84 0.49
CA SER A 38 -21.63 -10.54 1.73
C SER A 38 -21.01 -11.91 1.45
N THR A 39 -21.62 -12.72 0.56
CA THR A 39 -21.05 -14.01 0.15
C THR A 39 -19.68 -13.83 -0.51
N MET A 40 -19.52 -12.86 -1.41
CA MET A 40 -18.23 -12.57 -2.04
C MET A 40 -17.17 -12.11 -1.03
N ALA A 41 -17.55 -11.32 -0.03
CA ALA A 41 -16.67 -10.89 1.04
C ALA A 41 -16.22 -12.08 1.89
N GLN A 42 -17.14 -12.97 2.26
CA GLN A 42 -16.85 -14.18 3.03
C GLN A 42 -15.87 -15.11 2.28
N CYS A 43 -16.16 -15.47 1.03
CA CYS A 43 -15.23 -16.27 0.23
C CYS A 43 -13.86 -15.60 0.09
N GLY A 44 -13.83 -14.26 0.03
CA GLY A 44 -12.61 -13.48 0.00
C GLY A 44 -11.81 -13.51 1.30
N LEU A 45 -12.46 -13.70 2.45
CA LEU A 45 -11.83 -13.90 3.76
C LEU A 45 -11.34 -15.34 3.90
N ASP A 46 -12.14 -16.33 3.54
CA ASP A 46 -11.78 -17.75 3.61
C ASP A 46 -10.52 -18.02 2.78
N ARG A 47 -10.48 -17.54 1.54
CA ARG A 47 -9.29 -17.64 0.68
C ARG A 47 -8.06 -16.96 1.30
N ARG A 48 -8.23 -15.89 2.09
CA ARG A 48 -7.10 -15.22 2.78
C ARG A 48 -6.67 -15.96 4.05
N ALA A 49 -7.56 -16.68 4.70
CA ALA A 49 -7.25 -17.50 5.87
C ALA A 49 -6.43 -18.74 5.46
N GLU A 50 -6.67 -19.26 4.25
CA GLU A 50 -5.95 -20.41 3.69
C GLU A 50 -4.63 -20.04 2.96
N GLU A 51 -4.33 -18.75 2.80
CA GLU A 51 -3.10 -18.31 2.13
C GLU A 51 -1.85 -18.72 2.91
N THR A 52 -0.86 -19.28 2.21
CA THR A 52 0.48 -19.47 2.80
C THR A 52 1.21 -18.13 2.94
N GLU A 53 2.23 -18.08 3.79
CA GLU A 53 3.00 -16.85 4.02
C GLU A 53 3.64 -16.31 2.71
N GLU A 54 4.11 -17.20 1.83
CA GLU A 54 4.63 -16.84 0.51
C GLU A 54 3.56 -16.24 -0.42
N GLN A 55 2.38 -16.87 -0.48
CA GLN A 55 1.26 -16.36 -1.27
C GLN A 55 0.79 -15.01 -0.75
N ARG A 56 0.70 -14.85 0.57
CA ARG A 56 0.36 -13.60 1.24
C ARG A 56 1.37 -12.51 0.91
N ASN A 57 2.67 -12.81 1.02
CA ASN A 57 3.74 -11.86 0.71
C ASN A 57 3.73 -11.44 -0.76
N SER A 58 3.56 -12.39 -1.68
CA SER A 58 3.41 -12.10 -3.12
C SER A 58 2.19 -11.21 -3.40
N ARG A 59 1.04 -11.53 -2.81
CA ARG A 59 -0.18 -10.71 -2.94
C ARG A 59 0.02 -9.29 -2.38
N LEU A 60 0.63 -9.17 -1.20
CA LEU A 60 0.94 -7.86 -0.59
C LEU A 60 1.91 -7.06 -1.46
N ALA A 61 2.93 -7.70 -2.04
CA ALA A 61 3.88 -7.06 -2.94
C ALA A 61 3.20 -6.50 -4.19
N VAL A 62 2.31 -7.28 -4.83
CA VAL A 62 1.53 -6.81 -6.00
C VAL A 62 0.63 -5.63 -5.63
N MET A 63 -0.03 -5.67 -4.48
CA MET A 63 -0.87 -4.56 -4.01
C MET A 63 -0.04 -3.30 -3.70
N ALA A 64 1.14 -3.47 -3.09
CA ALA A 64 2.07 -2.37 -2.83
C ALA A 64 2.55 -1.73 -4.14
N GLN A 65 2.96 -2.53 -5.12
CA GLN A 65 3.39 -2.06 -6.44
C GLN A 65 2.28 -1.29 -7.17
N ARG A 66 1.05 -1.85 -7.22
CA ARG A 66 -0.12 -1.15 -7.78
C ARG A 66 -0.45 0.13 -7.01
N GLY A 67 -0.25 0.12 -5.69
CA GLY A 67 -0.35 1.31 -4.85
C GLY A 67 0.62 2.38 -5.32
N GLN A 68 1.92 2.07 -5.41
CA GLN A 68 2.95 3.02 -5.84
C GLN A 68 2.69 3.55 -7.25
N LYS A 69 2.31 2.68 -8.20
CA LYS A 69 1.95 3.10 -9.56
C LYS A 69 0.83 4.13 -9.54
N ARG A 70 -0.26 3.89 -8.79
CA ARG A 70 -1.35 4.87 -8.63
C ARG A 70 -0.88 6.17 -8.02
N ARG A 71 0.04 6.16 -7.04
CA ARG A 71 0.59 7.41 -6.46
C ARG A 71 1.48 8.18 -7.42
N ALA A 72 2.20 7.48 -8.30
CA ALA A 72 3.04 8.11 -9.31
C ALA A 72 2.21 8.76 -10.43
N GLU A 73 1.01 8.24 -10.69
CA GLU A 73 0.06 8.75 -11.68
C GLU A 73 -0.89 9.84 -11.11
N GLU A 74 -0.81 10.17 -9.82
CA GLU A 74 -1.67 11.18 -9.20
C GLU A 74 -1.34 12.60 -9.70
N THR A 75 -2.37 13.39 -9.94
CA THR A 75 -2.22 14.85 -10.11
C THR A 75 -1.97 15.53 -8.77
N GLU A 76 -1.41 16.73 -8.79
CA GLU A 76 -1.14 17.50 -7.56
C GLU A 76 -2.41 17.76 -6.75
N GLU A 77 -3.56 18.00 -7.41
CA GLU A 77 -4.84 18.12 -6.73
C GLU A 77 -5.28 16.82 -6.05
N GLN A 78 -5.17 15.68 -6.73
CA GLN A 78 -5.52 14.37 -6.16
C GLN A 78 -4.61 14.04 -4.98
N ARG A 79 -3.32 14.34 -5.10
CA ARG A 79 -2.34 14.18 -4.02
C ARG A 79 -2.71 15.04 -2.82
N ASN A 80 -3.03 16.32 -3.02
CA ASN A 80 -3.41 17.23 -1.93
C ASN A 80 -4.71 16.82 -1.25
N ARG A 81 -5.74 16.39 -2.02
CA ARG A 81 -6.97 15.83 -1.44
C ARG A 81 -6.67 14.57 -0.60
N ARG A 82 -5.83 13.65 -1.11
CA ARG A 82 -5.44 12.45 -0.36
C ARG A 82 -4.68 12.80 0.93
N LEU A 83 -3.72 13.72 0.87
CA LEU A 83 -2.97 14.17 2.04
C LEU A 83 -3.88 14.83 3.09
N ALA A 84 -4.83 15.66 2.65
CA ALA A 84 -5.81 16.28 3.54
C ALA A 84 -6.67 15.22 4.27
N VAL A 85 -7.18 14.22 3.55
CA VAL A 85 -7.95 13.12 4.16
C VAL A 85 -7.10 12.31 5.15
N MET A 86 -5.83 12.02 4.82
CA MET A 86 -4.93 11.32 5.75
C MET A 86 -4.60 12.15 6.99
N ALA A 87 -4.43 13.47 6.85
CA ALA A 87 -4.21 14.37 7.98
C ALA A 87 -5.45 14.41 8.89
N GLN A 88 -6.64 14.55 8.32
CA GLN A 88 -7.91 14.56 9.07
C GLN A 88 -8.11 13.26 9.86
N ARG A 89 -8.03 12.10 9.19
CA ARG A 89 -8.10 10.77 9.87
C ARG A 89 -6.98 10.57 10.88
N GLY A 90 -5.83 11.19 10.65
CA GLY A 90 -4.74 11.24 11.60
C GLY A 90 -5.17 11.92 12.89
N GLN A 91 -5.74 13.12 12.79
CA GLN A 91 -6.21 13.89 13.95
C GLN A 91 -7.37 13.24 14.67
N GLU A 92 -8.35 12.70 13.95
CA GLU A 92 -9.49 11.96 14.51
C GLU A 92 -8.99 10.81 15.41
N ARG A 93 -8.08 9.96 14.89
CA ARG A 93 -7.45 8.89 15.70
C ARG A 93 -6.63 9.40 16.88
N ARG A 94 -6.11 10.64 16.84
CA ARG A 94 -5.43 11.23 18.01
C ARG A 94 -6.44 11.75 19.04
N GLY A 95 -7.59 12.24 18.59
CA GLY A 95 -8.67 12.72 19.44
C GLY A 95 -9.40 11.58 20.16
N GLU A 96 -9.65 10.47 19.46
CA GLU A 96 -10.30 9.27 20.01
C GLU A 96 -9.35 8.38 20.84
N GLY A 97 -8.05 8.66 20.82
CA GLY A 97 -7.04 7.83 21.47
C GLY A 97 -7.04 7.97 23.00
N THR A 98 -6.84 6.85 23.70
CA THR A 98 -6.69 6.83 25.16
C THR A 98 -5.36 7.43 25.62
N ASP A 99 -5.27 7.89 26.87
CA ASP A 99 -4.03 8.43 27.44
C ASP A 99 -2.87 7.43 27.41
N LYS A 100 -3.15 6.13 27.60
CA LYS A 100 -2.14 5.07 27.49
C LYS A 100 -1.58 4.97 26.07
N GLN A 101 -2.45 5.00 25.05
CA GLN A 101 -2.03 5.00 23.64
C GLN A 101 -1.26 6.27 23.30
N ARG A 102 -1.69 7.43 23.82
CA ARG A 102 -0.99 8.71 23.66
C ARG A 102 0.43 8.63 24.25
N ASN A 103 0.57 8.16 25.49
CA ASN A 103 1.86 8.05 26.17
C ASN A 103 2.77 7.05 25.46
N SER A 104 2.27 5.87 25.05
CA SER A 104 3.03 4.91 24.26
C SER A 104 3.57 5.52 22.96
N ARG A 105 2.73 6.27 22.22
CA ARG A 105 3.14 6.98 21.01
C ARG A 105 4.21 8.05 21.28
N LEU A 106 4.05 8.85 22.34
CA LEU A 106 5.04 9.87 22.73
C LEU A 106 6.38 9.23 23.08
N SER A 107 6.38 8.15 23.86
CA SER A 107 7.59 7.39 24.20
C SER A 107 8.28 6.83 22.96
N ALA A 108 7.53 6.24 22.02
CA ALA A 108 8.09 5.74 20.76
C ALA A 108 8.74 6.86 19.93
N MET A 109 8.11 8.05 19.84
CA MET A 109 8.70 9.20 19.16
C MET A 109 9.99 9.70 19.84
N LEU A 110 10.03 9.71 21.17
CA LEU A 110 11.22 10.09 21.93
C LEU A 110 12.37 9.11 21.69
N GLN A 111 12.10 7.80 21.69
CA GLN A 111 13.13 6.80 21.39
C GLN A 111 13.65 6.93 19.97
N HIS A 112 12.77 7.03 18.97
CA HIS A 112 13.17 7.24 17.59
C HIS A 112 13.97 8.54 17.39
N ALA A 113 13.65 9.62 18.13
CA ALA A 113 14.43 10.85 18.10
C ALA A 113 15.82 10.70 18.74
N ARG A 114 15.94 9.89 19.82
CA ARG A 114 17.22 9.56 20.46
C ARG A 114 18.09 8.72 19.54
N GLU A 115 17.56 7.64 18.97
CA GLU A 115 18.25 6.78 18.00
C GLU A 115 18.77 7.58 16.80
N ARG A 116 17.94 8.46 16.23
CA ARG A 116 18.37 9.35 15.15
C ARG A 116 19.54 10.25 15.54
N ARG A 117 19.57 10.77 16.76
CA ARG A 117 20.69 11.59 17.25
C ARG A 117 21.96 10.75 17.40
N LEU A 118 21.84 9.53 17.93
CA LEU A 118 22.97 8.62 18.06
C LEU A 118 23.55 8.24 16.69
N ASN A 119 22.71 7.88 15.72
CA ASN A 119 23.16 7.51 14.38
C ASN A 119 23.92 8.66 13.67
N VAL A 120 23.51 9.91 13.91
CA VAL A 120 24.23 11.09 13.38
C VAL A 120 25.62 11.23 14.02
N ILE A 121 25.70 11.09 15.35
CA ILE A 121 26.96 11.18 16.08
C ILE A 121 27.90 10.04 15.70
N GLU A 122 27.40 8.81 15.61
CA GLU A 122 28.17 7.65 15.18
C GLU A 122 28.69 7.81 13.75
N GLY A 123 27.87 8.31 12.83
CA GLY A 123 28.30 8.62 11.47
C GLY A 123 29.41 9.69 11.43
N GLN A 124 29.29 10.73 12.25
CA GLN A 124 30.33 11.77 12.39
C GLN A 124 31.63 11.20 12.93
N ASN A 125 31.58 10.37 13.97
CA ASN A 125 32.75 9.73 14.55
C ASN A 125 33.43 8.77 13.55
N HIS A 126 32.65 8.00 12.79
CA HIS A 126 33.20 7.11 11.77
C HIS A 126 33.96 7.89 10.69
N HIS A 127 33.40 8.99 10.21
CA HIS A 127 34.06 9.85 9.23
C HIS A 127 35.36 10.46 9.77
N GLN A 128 35.36 10.97 11.01
CA GLN A 128 36.56 11.53 11.65
C GLN A 128 37.69 10.50 11.76
N ILE A 129 37.37 9.28 12.21
CA ILE A 129 38.34 8.19 12.30
C ILE A 129 38.90 7.84 10.91
N GLN A 130 38.04 7.72 9.88
CA GLN A 130 38.49 7.47 8.51
C GLN A 130 39.44 8.56 8.01
N THR A 131 39.11 9.85 8.23
CA THR A 131 39.97 10.97 7.81
C THR A 131 41.32 10.95 8.51
N PHE A 132 41.37 10.57 9.79
CA PHE A 132 42.62 10.45 10.54
C PHE A 132 43.55 9.37 9.96
N TYR A 133 43.01 8.18 9.69
CA TYR A 133 43.82 7.10 9.11
C TYR A 133 44.22 7.39 7.67
N ALA A 134 43.36 7.99 6.85
CA ALA A 134 43.70 8.40 5.49
C ALA A 134 44.82 9.45 5.47
N ALA A 135 44.76 10.48 6.32
CA ALA A 135 45.83 11.47 6.43
C ALA A 135 47.17 10.85 6.88
N ARG A 136 47.13 9.87 7.79
CA ARG A 136 48.32 9.15 8.25
C ARG A 136 48.97 8.29 7.16
N THR A 137 48.20 7.76 6.22
CA THR A 137 48.76 6.99 5.08
C THR A 137 49.46 7.85 4.03
N VAL A 138 49.15 9.14 3.94
CA VAL A 138 49.74 10.07 2.96
C VAL A 138 51.02 10.74 3.48
N LEU A 139 51.21 10.75 4.81
CA LEU A 139 52.37 11.34 5.49
C LEU A 139 53.53 10.34 5.73
N ASN A 140 53.40 9.08 5.29
CA ASN A 140 54.49 8.10 5.23
C ASN A 140 54.87 7.83 3.78
#